data_AF-A0A1D2U154-F1
#
_entry.id   AF-A0A1D2U154-F1
#
_cell.length_a   1.000
_cell.length_b   1.000
_cell.length_c   1.000
_cell.angle_alpha   90.00
_cell.angle_beta   90.00
_cell.angle_gamma   90.00
#
_symmetry.space_group_name_H-M   'P 1'
#
loop_
_entity.id
_entity.type
_entity.pdbx_description
1 polymer ?
#
loop_
_entity_poly.entity_id
_entity_poly.type
_entity_poly.pdbx_seq_one_letter_code
_entity_poly.pdbx_strand_id
1 'polypeptide(L)'
;MNLFTLVSGDTKRELRISFLQRKDGFTDPQPLDEQPESVTLRTKVNGTWIEREMEWDAANQEWFYRPQTSDYTAIPASASNYEMNFRLTWADGYQATAPTEGRDWLKVRSAD
;
A
#
# COMPACT_ATOMS: atom_id res chain seq x y z
N MET A 1 6.50 -10.34 -8.74
CA MET A 1 5.06 -10.03 -8.69
C MET A 1 4.64 -10.29 -7.26
N ASN A 2 4.50 -9.27 -6.43
CA ASN A 2 4.09 -9.47 -5.05
C ASN A 2 2.56 -9.42 -4.98
N LEU A 3 1.95 -10.49 -4.49
CA LEU A 3 0.51 -10.60 -4.33
C LEU A 3 0.18 -10.43 -2.86
N PHE A 4 -0.44 -9.32 -2.49
CA PHE A 4 -0.97 -9.17 -1.14
C PHE A 4 -2.41 -9.68 -1.12
N THR A 5 -2.68 -10.72 -0.32
CA THR A 5 -4.02 -11.33 -0.24
C THR A 5 -4.74 -10.92 1.05
N LEU A 6 -5.85 -10.21 0.88
CA LEU A 6 -6.86 -9.96 1.90
C LEU A 6 -7.87 -11.11 1.92
N VAL A 7 -8.31 -11.48 3.13
CA VAL A 7 -9.36 -12.47 3.34
C VAL A 7 -10.48 -11.78 4.10
N SER A 8 -11.69 -11.76 3.54
CA SER A 8 -12.84 -11.08 4.14
C SER A 8 -13.15 -11.64 5.52
N GLY A 9 -13.33 -10.77 6.51
CA GLY A 9 -13.56 -11.20 7.89
C GLY A 9 -12.27 -11.46 8.69
N ASP A 10 -11.10 -11.48 8.05
CA ASP A 10 -9.80 -11.49 8.72
C ASP A 10 -9.31 -10.04 8.91
N THR A 11 -9.67 -9.43 10.04
CA THR A 11 -9.21 -8.08 10.43
C THR A 11 -7.83 -8.07 11.08
N LYS A 12 -7.19 -9.24 11.21
CA LYS A 12 -5.87 -9.35 11.87
C LYS A 12 -4.71 -9.19 10.90
N ARG A 13 -4.97 -9.19 9.58
CA ARG A 13 -3.92 -9.03 8.57
C ARG A 13 -3.51 -7.58 8.43
N GLU A 14 -2.22 -7.36 8.32
CA GLU A 14 -1.62 -6.05 8.06
C GLU A 14 -0.90 -6.09 6.71
N LEU A 15 -1.12 -5.07 5.90
CA LEU A 15 -0.20 -4.76 4.81
C LEU A 15 0.93 -3.95 5.41
N ARG A 16 2.16 -4.44 5.36
CA ARG A 16 3.36 -3.72 5.82
C ARG A 16 4.26 -3.41 4.63
N ILE A 17 4.79 -2.20 4.57
CA ILE A 17 5.65 -1.75 3.49
C ILE A 17 6.73 -0.78 3.98
N SER A 18 7.92 -0.90 3.39
CA SER A 18 8.98 0.10 3.47
C SER A 18 9.27 0.61 2.06
N PHE A 19 9.63 1.88 1.95
CA PHE A 19 9.95 2.51 0.67
C PHE A 19 11.45 2.62 0.49
N LEU A 20 11.90 2.37 -0.74
CA LEU A 20 13.30 2.49 -1.14
C LEU A 20 13.41 3.49 -2.29
N GLN A 21 14.55 4.15 -2.39
CA GLN A 21 14.91 5.07 -3.46
C GLN A 21 16.22 4.63 -4.12
N ARG A 22 16.35 4.90 -5.42
CA ARG A 22 17.63 4.74 -6.11
C ARG A 22 18.53 5.92 -5.78
N LYS A 23 19.80 5.64 -5.49
CA LYS A 23 20.81 6.66 -5.20
C LYS A 23 22.02 6.47 -6.10
N ASP A 24 22.61 7.57 -6.51
CA ASP A 24 23.86 7.54 -7.27
C ASP A 24 24.98 6.90 -6.45
N GLY A 25 25.76 6.03 -7.08
CA GLY A 25 26.85 5.30 -6.43
C GLY A 25 26.44 4.01 -5.72
N PHE A 26 25.15 3.65 -5.72
CA PHE A 26 24.66 2.39 -5.18
C PHE A 26 24.05 1.53 -6.29
N THR A 27 24.39 0.24 -6.30
CA THR A 27 23.81 -0.73 -7.24
C THR A 27 22.37 -1.08 -6.87
N ASP A 28 22.07 -1.17 -5.56
CA ASP A 28 20.77 -1.56 -5.04
C ASP A 28 19.97 -0.34 -4.52
N PRO A 29 18.62 -0.37 -4.57
CA PRO A 29 17.78 0.64 -3.93
C PRO A 29 18.08 0.74 -2.43
N GLN A 30 18.15 1.97 -1.93
CA GLN A 30 18.47 2.30 -0.54
C GLN A 30 17.22 2.80 0.19
N PRO A 31 17.16 2.74 1.52
CA PRO A 31 16.09 3.41 2.27
C PRO A 31 15.94 4.90 1.90
N LEU A 32 14.72 5.42 2.06
CA LEU A 32 14.48 6.86 1.96
C LEU A 32 15.36 7.61 2.96
N ASP A 33 15.94 8.74 2.53
CA ASP A 33 16.70 9.64 3.40
C ASP A 33 15.80 10.29 4.45
N GLU A 34 14.57 10.58 4.03
CA GLU A 34 13.53 11.17 4.85
C GLU A 34 12.24 10.36 4.68
N GLN A 35 11.64 9.96 5.81
CA GLN A 35 10.34 9.31 5.78
C GLN A 35 9.26 10.32 5.39
N PRO A 36 8.29 9.94 4.55
CA PRO A 36 7.15 10.80 4.29
C PRO A 36 6.41 11.10 5.60
N GLU A 37 5.77 12.26 5.68
CA GLU A 37 4.90 12.61 6.82
C GLU A 37 3.62 11.77 6.80
N SER A 38 3.12 11.43 5.60
CA SER A 38 1.95 10.57 5.44
C SER A 38 2.05 9.69 4.19
N VAL A 39 1.43 8.50 4.28
CA VAL A 39 1.33 7.56 3.17
C VAL A 39 -0.13 7.16 2.97
N THR A 40 -0.60 7.27 1.73
CA THR A 40 -1.94 6.84 1.32
C THR A 40 -1.82 5.61 0.42
N LEU A 41 -2.41 4.49 0.82
CA LEU A 41 -2.66 3.34 -0.06
C LEU A 41 -3.81 3.69 -1.00
N ARG A 42 -3.60 3.51 -2.31
CA ARG A 42 -4.61 3.75 -3.34
C ARG A 42 -4.86 2.46 -4.10
N THR A 43 -6.11 2.05 -4.20
CA THR A 43 -6.53 0.84 -4.92
C THR A 43 -7.52 1.19 -6.01
N LYS A 44 -7.30 0.70 -7.23
CA LYS A 44 -8.17 0.97 -8.37
C LYS A 44 -9.28 -0.08 -8.46
N VAL A 45 -10.53 0.35 -8.27
CA VAL A 45 -11.73 -0.50 -8.36
C VAL A 45 -12.66 0.09 -9.41
N ASN A 46 -12.99 -0.68 -10.44
CA ASN A 46 -13.89 -0.26 -11.53
C ASN A 46 -13.51 1.10 -12.16
N GLY A 47 -12.20 1.38 -12.25
CA GLY A 47 -11.68 2.64 -12.79
C GLY A 47 -11.53 3.79 -11.77
N THR A 48 -12.07 3.65 -10.57
CA THR A 48 -12.01 4.65 -9.50
C THR A 48 -10.94 4.30 -8.47
N TRP A 49 -10.18 5.30 -8.02
CA TRP A 49 -9.22 5.12 -6.92
C TRP A 49 -9.92 5.26 -5.57
N ILE A 50 -9.76 4.23 -4.74
CA ILE A 50 -10.15 4.22 -3.33
C ILE A 50 -8.88 4.46 -2.52
N GLU A 51 -8.93 5.41 -1.59
CA GLU A 51 -7.77 5.87 -0.83
C GLU A 51 -7.92 5.52 0.65
N ARG A 52 -6.84 5.05 1.27
CA ARG A 52 -6.74 4.77 2.71
C ARG A 52 -5.45 5.32 3.26
N GLU A 53 -5.52 5.91 4.44
CA GLU A 53 -4.32 6.29 5.17
C GLU A 53 -3.64 5.06 5.77
N MET A 54 -2.32 5.06 5.71
CA MET A 54 -1.47 4.08 6.38
C MET A 54 -0.95 4.69 7.69
N GLU A 55 -0.71 3.82 8.65
CA GLU A 55 -0.14 4.16 9.95
C GLU A 55 1.37 3.89 9.96
N TRP A 56 2.14 4.70 10.70
CA TRP A 56 3.58 4.50 10.86
C TRP A 56 3.90 3.65 12.09
N ASP A 57 4.65 2.56 11.90
CA ASP A 57 5.23 1.74 12.96
C ASP A 57 6.70 2.12 13.15
N ALA A 58 6.95 3.02 14.11
CA ALA A 58 8.29 3.53 14.41
C ALA A 58 9.25 2.45 14.93
N ALA A 59 8.74 1.36 15.54
CA ALA A 59 9.58 0.30 16.08
C ALA A 59 10.18 -0.57 14.97
N ASN A 60 9.41 -0.83 13.92
CA ASN A 60 9.83 -1.63 12.77
C ASN A 60 10.29 -0.79 11.57
N GLN A 61 10.10 0.54 11.61
CA GLN A 61 10.35 1.46 10.51
C GLN A 61 9.56 1.09 9.23
N GLU A 62 8.27 0.79 9.43
CA GLU A 62 7.36 0.35 8.37
C GLU A 62 6.07 1.16 8.39
N TRP A 63 5.52 1.38 7.20
CA TRP A 63 4.13 1.80 7.06
C TRP A 63 3.25 0.57 7.05
N PHE A 64 2.13 0.63 7.76
CA PHE A 64 1.19 -0.46 7.76
C PHE A 64 -0.25 0.00 7.55
N TYR A 65 -1.06 -0.91 7.04
CA TYR A 65 -2.48 -0.71 6.88
C TYR A 65 -3.26 -1.95 7.31
N ARG A 66 -4.25 -1.74 8.17
CA ARG A 66 -5.21 -2.75 8.62
C ARG A 66 -6.52 -2.60 7.83
N PRO A 67 -6.91 -3.61 7.03
CA PRO A 67 -8.19 -3.62 6.35
C PRO A 67 -9.35 -3.48 7.33
N GLN A 68 -10.27 -2.59 7.02
CA GLN A 68 -11.49 -2.35 7.75
C GLN A 68 -12.68 -3.03 7.06
N THR A 69 -13.81 -3.12 7.77
CA THR A 69 -15.03 -3.74 7.23
C THR A 69 -15.52 -3.05 5.95
N SER A 70 -15.37 -1.72 5.87
CA SER A 70 -15.73 -0.89 4.71
C SER A 70 -14.91 -1.23 3.45
N ASP A 71 -13.75 -1.85 3.59
CA ASP A 71 -12.91 -2.19 2.44
C ASP A 71 -13.44 -3.38 1.68
N TYR A 72 -14.09 -4.31 2.37
CA TYR A 72 -14.69 -5.49 1.75
C TYR A 72 -16.01 -5.16 1.03
N THR A 73 -16.69 -4.07 1.42
CA THR A 73 -17.85 -3.56 0.68
C THR A 73 -17.43 -2.74 -0.53
N ALA A 74 -16.34 -1.96 -0.41
CA ALA A 74 -15.85 -1.11 -1.48
C ALA A 74 -14.97 -1.85 -2.52
N ILE A 75 -14.30 -2.94 -2.10
CA ILE A 75 -13.51 -3.84 -2.93
C ILE A 75 -14.15 -5.23 -2.90
N PRO A 76 -15.15 -5.49 -3.74
CA PRO A 76 -15.84 -6.77 -3.71
C PRO A 76 -14.91 -7.92 -4.12
N ALA A 77 -15.11 -9.13 -3.59
CA ALA A 77 -14.31 -10.30 -3.96
C ALA A 77 -14.52 -10.76 -5.42
N SER A 78 -15.38 -10.08 -6.19
CA SER A 78 -15.73 -10.43 -7.57
C SER A 78 -14.64 -10.12 -8.60
N ALA A 79 -13.68 -9.23 -8.30
CA ALA A 79 -12.48 -9.03 -9.12
C ALA A 79 -11.26 -9.59 -8.38
N SER A 80 -10.58 -10.52 -9.04
CA SER A 80 -9.57 -11.37 -8.40
C SER A 80 -8.28 -10.64 -8.06
N ASN A 81 -7.94 -9.55 -8.77
CA ASN A 81 -6.76 -8.73 -8.51
C ASN A 81 -7.07 -7.24 -8.78
N TYR A 82 -6.66 -6.36 -7.87
CA TYR A 82 -6.80 -4.91 -8.00
C TYR A 82 -5.43 -4.22 -8.05
N GLU A 83 -5.32 -3.20 -8.91
CA GLU A 83 -4.12 -2.36 -9.02
C GLU A 83 -3.97 -1.52 -7.74
N MET A 84 -2.75 -1.47 -7.20
CA MET A 84 -2.40 -0.65 -6.04
C MET A 84 -1.24 0.29 -6.34
N ASN A 85 -1.25 1.47 -5.74
CA ASN A 85 -0.07 2.33 -5.59
C ASN A 85 -0.10 3.03 -4.23
N PHE A 86 1.00 3.72 -3.91
CA PHE A 86 1.13 4.48 -2.68
C PHE A 86 1.42 5.94 -3.02
N ARG A 87 0.66 6.88 -2.44
CA ARG A 87 0.97 8.31 -2.48
C ARG A 87 1.70 8.67 -1.19
N LEU A 88 2.92 9.16 -1.33
CA LEU A 88 3.79 9.61 -0.26
C LEU A 88 3.75 11.13 -0.23
N THR A 89 3.55 11.73 0.94
CA THR A 89 3.54 13.18 1.14
C THR A 89 4.56 13.55 2.21
N TRP A 90 5.47 14.47 1.90
CA TRP A 90 6.48 14.98 2.83
C TRP A 90 6.00 16.24 3.54
N ALA A 91 6.69 16.63 4.62
CA ALA A 91 6.31 17.75 5.47
C ALA A 91 6.30 19.12 4.74
N ASP A 92 7.05 19.24 3.65
CA ASP A 92 7.05 20.41 2.77
C ASP A 92 5.86 20.43 1.79
N GLY A 93 5.00 19.41 1.83
CA GLY A 93 3.86 19.22 0.95
C GLY A 93 4.21 18.58 -0.39
N TYR A 94 5.48 18.24 -0.64
CA TYR A 94 5.87 17.50 -1.83
C TYR A 94 5.17 16.13 -1.85
N GLN A 95 4.72 15.71 -3.03
CA GLN A 95 4.04 14.44 -3.23
C GLN A 95 4.73 13.62 -4.30
N ALA A 96 4.93 12.34 -4.01
CA ALA A 96 5.32 11.34 -4.98
C ALA A 96 4.34 10.18 -4.96
N THR A 97 4.09 9.57 -6.11
CA THR A 97 3.50 8.24 -6.14
C THR A 97 4.65 7.26 -6.21
N ALA A 98 4.77 6.32 -5.27
CA ALA A 98 5.63 5.18 -5.44
C ALA A 98 4.86 4.15 -6.28
N PRO A 99 5.14 4.04 -7.60
CA PRO A 99 4.55 2.97 -8.37
C PRO A 99 5.12 1.66 -7.85
N THR A 100 4.24 0.69 -7.65
CA THR A 100 4.59 -0.70 -7.40
C THR A 100 5.03 -1.39 -8.70
N GLU A 101 5.81 -0.74 -9.57
CA GLU A 101 6.17 -1.22 -10.92
C GLU A 101 5.03 -1.90 -11.73
N GLY A 102 3.75 -1.58 -11.47
CA GLY A 102 2.60 -2.29 -12.05
C GLY A 102 2.51 -3.79 -11.72
N ARG A 103 3.17 -4.26 -10.66
CA ARG A 103 3.33 -5.69 -10.31
C ARG A 103 2.83 -6.07 -8.93
N ASP A 104 2.42 -5.12 -8.10
CA ASP A 104 1.83 -5.43 -6.80
C ASP A 104 0.31 -5.35 -6.87
N TRP A 105 -0.31 -6.50 -6.61
CA TRP A 105 -1.75 -6.70 -6.77
C TRP A 105 -2.37 -6.97 -5.40
N LEU A 106 -3.52 -6.35 -5.14
CA LEU A 106 -4.38 -6.72 -4.03
C LEU A 106 -5.32 -7.82 -4.49
N LYS A 107 -5.32 -8.96 -3.82
CA LYS A 107 -6.34 -9.99 -4.01
C LYS A 107 -7.22 -10.07 -2.78
N VAL A 108 -8.53 -9.88 -2.95
CA VAL A 108 -9.50 -10.11 -1.87
C VAL A 108 -10.14 -11.46 -2.08
N ARG A 109 -10.19 -12.30 -1.05
CA ARG A 109 -10.90 -13.59 -1.04
C ARG A 109 -11.98 -13.58 0.04
N SER A 110 -13.03 -14.38 -0.12
CA SER A 110 -13.94 -14.69 0.98
C SER A 110 -13.21 -15.46 2.09
N ALA A 111 -13.60 -15.29 3.35
CA ALA A 111 -13.36 -16.34 4.34
C ALA A 111 -14.31 -17.48 4.00
N ASP A 112 -13.75 -18.66 3.71
CA ASP A 112 -14.53 -19.88 3.52
C ASP A 112 -15.21 -20.31 4.84
#